data_AF-A0A1V9X8T6-F1
#
_entry.id   AF-A0A1V9X8T6-F1
#
_cell.length_a   1.000
_cell.length_b   1.000
_cell.length_c   1.000
_cell.angle_alpha   90.00
_cell.angle_beta   90.00
_cell.angle_gamma   90.00
#
_symmetry.space_group_name_H-M   'P 1'
#
loop_
_entity.id
_entity.type
_entity.pdbx_description
1 polymer ?
#
loop_
_entity_poly.entity_id
_entity_poly.type
_entity_poly.pdbx_seq_one_letter_code
_entity_poly.pdbx_strand_id
1 'polypeptide(L)'
;MNTRITKSYNTVRNALTTLHEKYEMSKAEKNVVRRYGMFKVMVKDVINLDTQYWLLLDVPKQEKQEQVTTYVLRTCTCLEKAGESRTVDGQKPKNTQEEEAMAKERKTRLDAMTVKDIEDENTQTINEVYRLLKRYSALKGVVHTLRLAYQDSKVYPFIPRYNMLKDMIKGVLRDPNYMEVCHEDINQYEDEVQ
;
A
#
# COMPACT_ATOMS: atom_id res chain seq x y z
N MET A 1 -11.22 7.26 -5.77
CA MET A 1 -10.00 7.39 -4.93
C MET A 1 -9.73 6.15 -4.08
N ASN A 2 -10.72 5.64 -3.31
CA ASN A 2 -10.60 4.42 -2.49
C ASN A 2 -9.96 3.24 -3.27
N THR A 3 -10.44 2.97 -4.49
CA THR A 3 -9.87 1.96 -5.40
C THR A 3 -8.38 2.16 -5.73
N ARG A 4 -7.90 3.39 -5.88
CA ARG A 4 -6.49 3.69 -6.22
C ARG A 4 -5.59 3.46 -5.02
N ILE A 5 -6.00 3.91 -3.84
CA ILE A 5 -5.21 3.69 -2.63
C ILE A 5 -5.19 2.22 -2.23
N THR A 6 -6.31 1.51 -2.34
CA THR A 6 -6.35 0.05 -2.15
C THR A 6 -5.42 -0.66 -3.12
N LYS A 7 -5.39 -0.26 -4.40
CA LYS A 7 -4.46 -0.82 -5.38
C LYS A 7 -3.00 -0.57 -4.98
N SER A 8 -2.63 0.66 -4.62
CA SER A 8 -1.26 0.97 -4.19
C SER A 8 -0.86 0.28 -2.90
N TYR A 9 -1.79 0.15 -1.94
CA TYR A 9 -1.62 -0.64 -0.73
C TYR A 9 -1.33 -2.10 -1.07
N ASN A 10 -2.20 -2.75 -1.85
CA ASN A 10 -2.04 -4.14 -2.26
C ASN A 10 -0.74 -4.37 -3.03
N THR A 11 -0.31 -3.44 -3.89
CA THR A 11 0.98 -3.54 -4.59
C THR A 11 2.15 -3.63 -3.61
N VAL A 12 2.20 -2.74 -2.61
CA VAL A 12 3.28 -2.77 -1.60
C VAL A 12 3.18 -4.00 -0.72
N ARG A 13 1.96 -4.31 -0.27
CA ARG A 13 1.63 -5.48 0.55
C ARG A 13 2.14 -6.76 -0.10
N ASN A 14 1.74 -7.01 -1.34
CA ASN A 14 2.08 -8.22 -2.08
C ASN A 14 3.59 -8.31 -2.32
N ALA A 15 4.27 -7.20 -2.60
CA ALA A 15 5.72 -7.23 -2.77
C ALA A 15 6.46 -7.62 -1.48
N LEU A 16 6.00 -7.15 -0.32
CA LEU A 16 6.55 -7.53 0.98
C LEU A 16 6.24 -9.00 1.34
N THR A 17 5.01 -9.46 1.09
CA THR A 17 4.63 -10.88 1.26
C THR A 17 5.44 -11.81 0.35
N THR A 18 5.60 -11.47 -0.93
CA THR A 18 6.47 -12.22 -1.84
C THR A 18 7.93 -12.22 -1.39
N LEU A 19 8.45 -11.13 -0.80
CA LEU A 19 9.78 -11.10 -0.22
C LEU A 19 9.90 -12.08 0.96
N HIS A 20 8.87 -12.17 1.82
CA HIS A 20 8.81 -13.12 2.91
C HIS A 20 8.83 -14.56 2.40
N GLU A 21 7.94 -14.92 1.49
CA GLU A 21 7.88 -16.26 0.88
C GLU A 21 9.21 -16.67 0.24
N LYS A 22 9.79 -15.78 -0.59
CA LYS A 22 11.10 -16.03 -1.23
C LYS A 22 12.22 -16.17 -0.20
N TYR A 23 12.17 -15.44 0.91
CA TYR A 23 13.15 -15.58 1.99
C TYR A 23 13.05 -16.93 2.68
N GLU A 24 11.84 -17.40 2.98
CA GLU A 24 11.60 -18.73 3.56
C GLU A 24 12.10 -19.83 2.61
N MET A 25 11.76 -19.75 1.32
CA MET A 25 12.26 -20.68 0.30
C MET A 25 13.79 -20.68 0.20
N SER A 26 14.43 -19.52 0.38
CA SER A 26 15.90 -19.41 0.32
C SER A 26 16.62 -20.20 1.40
N LYS A 27 15.93 -20.60 2.50
CA LYS A 27 16.55 -21.38 3.58
C LYS A 27 16.96 -22.78 3.12
N ALA A 28 16.34 -23.31 2.06
CA ALA A 28 16.72 -24.58 1.45
C ALA A 28 18.02 -24.49 0.62
N GLU A 29 18.40 -23.29 0.17
CA GLU A 29 19.62 -23.09 -0.62
C GLU A 29 20.87 -23.12 0.29
N LYS A 30 21.68 -24.17 0.11
CA LYS A 30 22.93 -24.39 0.87
C LYS A 30 24.09 -23.58 0.32
N ASN A 31 24.07 -23.22 -0.97
CA ASN A 31 25.13 -22.43 -1.60
C ASN A 31 24.97 -20.94 -1.27
N VAL A 32 25.90 -20.42 -0.46
CA VAL A 32 25.88 -19.03 0.02
C VAL A 32 25.95 -18.00 -1.12
N VAL A 33 26.68 -18.29 -2.20
CA VAL A 33 26.80 -17.38 -3.36
C VAL A 33 25.49 -17.30 -4.13
N ARG A 34 24.82 -18.44 -4.35
CA ARG A 34 23.49 -18.47 -4.96
C ARG A 34 22.47 -17.75 -4.08
N ARG A 35 22.48 -18.06 -2.78
CA ARG A 35 21.58 -17.43 -1.81
C ARG A 35 21.79 -15.93 -1.69
N TYR A 36 23.04 -15.45 -1.77
CA TYR A 36 23.34 -14.03 -1.87
C TYR A 36 22.70 -13.39 -3.11
N GLY A 37 22.80 -14.05 -4.26
CA GLY A 37 22.11 -13.64 -5.49
C GLY A 37 20.61 -13.52 -5.29
N MET A 38 19.99 -14.52 -4.64
CA MET A 38 18.56 -14.48 -4.31
C MET A 38 18.21 -13.30 -3.42
N PHE A 39 18.95 -13.06 -2.32
CA PHE A 39 18.70 -11.91 -1.44
C PHE A 39 18.77 -10.57 -2.18
N LYS A 40 19.76 -10.40 -3.06
CA LYS A 40 19.86 -9.20 -3.89
C LYS A 40 18.63 -9.02 -4.77
N VAL A 41 18.11 -10.08 -5.38
CA VAL A 41 16.92 -10.02 -6.24
C VAL A 41 15.70 -9.67 -5.41
N MET A 42 15.44 -10.37 -4.30
CA MET A 42 14.31 -10.08 -3.41
C MET A 42 14.28 -8.61 -2.96
N VAL A 43 15.41 -8.10 -2.48
CA VAL A 43 15.49 -6.70 -2.02
C VAL A 43 15.30 -5.75 -3.20
N LYS A 44 15.89 -6.02 -4.37
CA LYS A 44 15.71 -5.19 -5.57
C LYS A 44 14.26 -5.12 -6.03
N ASP A 45 13.55 -6.25 -6.05
CA ASP A 45 12.15 -6.33 -6.47
C ASP A 45 11.28 -5.38 -5.62
N VAL A 46 11.51 -5.35 -4.30
CA VAL A 46 10.75 -4.51 -3.37
C VAL A 46 11.16 -3.04 -3.47
N ILE A 47 12.46 -2.72 -3.43
CA ILE A 47 12.91 -1.31 -3.42
C ILE A 47 12.65 -0.60 -4.77
N ASN A 48 12.46 -1.36 -5.84
CA ASN A 48 12.07 -0.80 -7.14
C ASN A 48 10.74 -0.04 -7.05
N LEU A 49 9.84 -0.43 -6.14
CA LEU A 49 8.59 0.30 -5.89
C LEU A 49 8.83 1.72 -5.39
N ASP A 50 9.88 1.94 -4.60
CA ASP A 50 10.22 3.26 -4.06
C ASP A 50 11.05 4.11 -5.06
N THR A 51 11.72 3.46 -6.03
CA THR A 51 12.38 4.18 -7.13
C THR A 51 11.41 4.60 -8.23
N GLN A 52 10.33 3.85 -8.43
CA GLN A 52 9.33 4.11 -9.47
C GLN A 52 8.18 4.91 -8.89
N TYR A 53 8.44 6.18 -8.56
CA TYR A 53 7.53 7.13 -7.91
C TYR A 53 6.15 7.26 -8.57
N TRP A 54 5.99 6.86 -9.84
CA TRP A 54 4.72 6.89 -10.55
C TRP A 54 3.78 5.72 -10.19
N LEU A 55 4.30 4.59 -9.72
CA LEU A 55 3.53 3.39 -9.37
C LEU A 55 2.85 3.50 -8.00
N LEU A 56 3.44 4.26 -7.10
CA LEU A 56 2.96 4.46 -5.75
C LEU A 56 2.35 5.86 -5.59
N LEU A 57 1.35 5.96 -4.70
CA LEU A 57 0.76 7.25 -4.37
C LEU A 57 1.69 8.02 -3.45
N ASP A 58 1.79 9.32 -3.68
CA ASP A 58 2.39 10.22 -2.71
C ASP A 58 1.29 10.76 -1.79
N VAL A 59 1.34 10.32 -0.54
CA VAL A 59 0.35 10.65 0.48
C VAL A 59 0.94 11.74 1.35
N PRO A 60 0.31 12.92 1.46
CA PRO A 60 0.80 13.98 2.30
C PRO A 60 0.82 13.52 3.76
N LYS A 61 1.74 14.06 4.56
CA LYS A 61 1.74 13.80 6.00
C LYS A 61 0.58 14.56 6.67
N GLN A 62 -0.01 13.94 7.68
CA GLN A 62 -0.96 14.60 8.59
C GLN A 62 -0.20 15.54 9.52
N GLU A 63 -0.69 16.78 9.68
CA GLU A 63 -0.11 17.71 10.64
C GLU A 63 -0.56 17.40 12.07
N LYS A 64 0.26 17.72 13.08
CA LYS A 64 0.01 17.33 14.48
C LYS A 64 -1.33 17.83 15.04
N GLN A 65 -1.82 18.97 14.54
CA GLN A 65 -3.07 19.60 14.99
C GLN A 65 -4.22 19.41 13.98
N GLU A 66 -3.97 18.68 12.88
CA GLU A 66 -4.97 18.47 11.82
C GLU A 66 -5.97 17.38 12.23
N GLN A 67 -7.25 17.72 12.20
CA GLN A 67 -8.32 16.75 12.44
C GLN A 67 -8.33 15.65 11.36
N VAL A 68 -8.70 14.43 11.76
CA VAL A 68 -8.70 13.26 10.88
C VAL A 68 -9.53 13.50 9.61
N THR A 69 -10.74 14.03 9.75
CA THR A 69 -11.62 14.33 8.62
C THR A 69 -10.99 15.32 7.65
N THR A 70 -10.40 16.41 8.16
CA THR A 70 -9.72 17.42 7.35
C THR A 70 -8.54 16.82 6.59
N TYR A 71 -7.73 16.00 7.27
CA TYR A 71 -6.61 15.30 6.67
C TYR A 71 -7.03 14.36 5.54
N VAL A 72 -8.07 13.55 5.78
CA VAL A 72 -8.59 12.61 4.78
C VAL A 72 -9.08 13.37 3.57
N LEU A 73 -9.96 14.37 3.74
CA LEU A 73 -10.52 15.15 2.63
C LEU A 73 -9.42 15.87 1.83
N ARG A 74 -8.45 16.51 2.50
CA ARG A 74 -7.30 17.14 1.84
C ARG A 74 -6.50 16.13 1.02
N THR A 75 -6.25 14.96 1.59
CA THR A 75 -5.54 13.88 0.91
C THR A 75 -6.32 13.38 -0.32
N CYS A 76 -7.65 13.23 -0.21
CA CYS A 76 -8.53 12.92 -1.33
C CYS A 76 -8.32 13.90 -2.49
N THR A 77 -8.46 15.20 -2.20
CA THR A 77 -8.32 16.25 -3.19
C THR A 77 -6.92 16.25 -3.83
N CYS A 78 -5.86 16.06 -3.06
CA CYS A 78 -4.50 15.98 -3.60
C CYS A 78 -4.33 14.78 -4.56
N LEU A 79 -4.84 13.61 -4.19
CA LEU A 79 -4.69 12.39 -4.99
C LEU A 79 -5.55 12.39 -6.26
N GLU A 80 -6.70 13.07 -6.23
CA GLU A 80 -7.58 13.28 -7.39
C GLU A 80 -6.92 14.18 -8.42
N LYS A 81 -6.43 15.37 -8.01
CA LYS A 81 -5.67 16.28 -8.89
C LYS A 81 -4.43 15.62 -9.49
N ALA A 82 -3.70 14.83 -8.69
CA ALA A 82 -2.56 14.06 -9.17
C ALA A 82 -2.96 12.91 -10.10
N GLY A 83 -4.23 12.49 -10.12
CA GLY A 83 -4.78 11.48 -11.04
C GLY A 83 -5.19 12.08 -12.38
N GLU A 84 -5.88 13.21 -12.35
CA GLU A 84 -6.32 13.95 -13.56
C GLU A 84 -5.14 14.43 -14.40
N SER A 85 -4.06 14.88 -13.76
CA SER A 85 -2.82 15.24 -14.46
C SER A 85 -2.10 14.04 -15.11
N ARG A 86 -2.47 12.80 -14.77
CA ARG A 86 -1.87 11.55 -15.32
C ARG A 86 -2.70 10.92 -16.44
N THR A 87 -3.92 11.39 -16.68
CA THR A 87 -4.73 10.99 -17.84
C THR A 87 -4.49 11.98 -18.98
N VAL A 88 -3.67 11.60 -19.96
CA VAL A 88 -3.42 12.41 -21.18
C VAL A 88 -4.56 12.31 -22.19
N ASP A 89 -5.61 11.53 -21.93
CA ASP A 89 -6.77 11.48 -22.80
C ASP A 89 -7.93 12.28 -22.19
N GLY A 90 -8.10 13.51 -22.68
CA GLY A 90 -9.25 14.37 -22.43
C GLY A 90 -10.54 13.83 -23.07
N GLN A 91 -10.89 12.58 -22.80
CA GLN A 91 -12.20 12.06 -23.17
C GLN A 91 -13.20 12.51 -22.12
N LYS A 92 -14.11 13.40 -22.54
CA LYS A 92 -15.36 13.63 -21.80
C LYS A 92 -16.05 12.28 -21.57
N PRO A 93 -16.65 12.04 -20.40
CA PRO A 93 -17.42 10.83 -20.17
C PRO A 93 -18.49 10.72 -21.27
N LYS A 94 -18.52 9.57 -21.95
CA LYS A 94 -19.64 9.20 -22.81
C LYS A 94 -20.80 8.89 -21.87
N ASN A 95 -21.81 9.76 -21.81
CA ASN A 95 -23.10 9.45 -21.18
C ASN A 95 -23.64 8.15 -21.80
N THR A 96 -23.44 7.03 -21.14
CA THR A 96 -24.02 5.73 -21.47
C THR A 96 -25.28 5.51 -20.64
N GLN A 97 -26.25 4.76 -21.17
CA GLN A 97 -27.46 4.36 -20.44
C GLN A 97 -27.14 3.69 -19.08
N GLU A 98 -26.00 3.01 -18.96
CA GLU A 98 -25.51 2.43 -17.71
C GLU A 98 -25.18 3.50 -16.66
N GLU A 99 -24.61 4.64 -17.07
CA GLU A 99 -24.24 5.73 -16.15
C GLU A 99 -25.49 6.43 -15.61
N GLU A 100 -26.51 6.61 -16.45
CA GLU A 100 -27.83 7.11 -16.05
C GLU A 100 -28.57 6.13 -15.12
N ALA A 101 -28.48 4.82 -15.39
CA ALA A 101 -29.07 3.78 -14.53
C ALA A 101 -28.39 3.77 -13.15
N MET A 102 -27.05 3.81 -13.09
CA MET A 102 -26.29 3.91 -11.85
C MET A 102 -26.58 5.21 -11.08
N ALA A 103 -26.74 6.33 -11.79
CA ALA A 103 -27.10 7.61 -11.17
C ALA A 103 -28.50 7.57 -10.56
N LYS A 104 -29.46 6.94 -11.25
CA LYS A 104 -30.84 6.78 -10.77
C LYS A 104 -30.90 5.84 -9.56
N GLU A 105 -30.18 4.73 -9.58
CA GLU A 105 -30.06 3.81 -8.44
C GLU A 105 -29.45 4.51 -7.23
N ARG A 106 -28.35 5.26 -7.44
CA ARG A 106 -27.70 6.04 -6.38
C ARG A 106 -28.64 7.09 -5.79
N LYS A 107 -29.40 7.78 -6.62
CA LYS A 107 -30.42 8.75 -6.18
C LYS A 107 -31.52 8.07 -5.36
N THR A 108 -32.02 6.92 -5.83
CA THR A 108 -33.09 6.17 -5.13
C THR A 108 -32.62 5.68 -3.77
N ARG A 109 -31.36 5.24 -3.65
CA ARG A 109 -30.73 4.88 -2.37
C ARG A 109 -30.67 6.07 -1.43
N LEU A 110 -30.22 7.22 -1.92
CA LEU A 110 -30.08 8.44 -1.12
C LEU A 110 -31.44 9.01 -0.68
N ASP A 111 -32.45 8.98 -1.54
CA ASP A 111 -33.80 9.42 -1.23
C ASP A 111 -34.47 8.55 -0.13
N ALA A 112 -34.00 7.31 0.05
CA ALA A 112 -34.45 6.38 1.09
C ALA A 112 -33.65 6.48 2.41
N MET A 113 -32.52 7.20 2.45
CA MET A 113 -31.71 7.38 3.65
C MET A 113 -32.11 8.65 4.41
N THR A 114 -32.02 8.58 5.74
CA THR A 114 -32.14 9.80 6.55
C THR A 114 -30.82 10.58 6.55
N VAL A 115 -30.88 11.86 6.91
CA VAL A 115 -29.67 12.70 7.06
C VAL A 115 -28.68 12.06 8.04
N LYS A 116 -29.20 11.48 9.13
CA LYS A 116 -28.37 10.80 10.13
C LYS A 116 -27.65 9.59 9.56
N ASP A 117 -28.35 8.76 8.77
CA ASP A 117 -27.74 7.58 8.14
C ASP A 117 -26.58 7.99 7.19
N ILE A 118 -26.73 9.14 6.51
CA ILE A 118 -25.69 9.69 5.62
C ILE A 118 -24.49 10.18 6.43
N GLU A 119 -24.71 10.86 7.56
CA GLU A 119 -23.65 11.33 8.45
C GLU A 119 -22.87 10.16 9.08
N ASP A 120 -23.58 9.10 9.48
CA ASP A 120 -22.99 7.89 10.04
C ASP A 120 -22.16 7.14 8.97
N GLU A 121 -22.68 6.93 7.75
CA GLU A 121 -21.95 6.30 6.62
C GLU A 121 -20.71 7.12 6.24
N ASN A 122 -20.81 8.45 6.23
CA ASN A 122 -19.68 9.34 5.97
C ASN A 122 -18.59 9.20 7.03
N THR A 123 -18.97 9.19 8.31
CA THR A 123 -18.04 9.03 9.43
C THR A 123 -17.32 7.68 9.35
N GLN A 124 -18.04 6.61 9.06
CA GLN A 124 -17.46 5.28 8.84
C GLN A 124 -16.46 5.30 7.68
N THR A 125 -16.87 5.85 6.52
CA THR A 125 -16.03 5.91 5.33
C THR A 125 -14.75 6.72 5.57
N ILE A 126 -14.84 7.86 6.25
CA ILE A 126 -13.68 8.69 6.62
C ILE A 126 -12.69 7.88 7.46
N ASN A 127 -13.19 7.16 8.47
CA ASN A 127 -12.36 6.35 9.34
C ASN A 127 -11.68 5.18 8.61
N GLU A 128 -12.40 4.51 7.71
CA GLU A 128 -11.85 3.43 6.88
C GLU A 128 -10.74 3.94 5.95
N VAL A 129 -10.98 5.05 5.24
CA VAL A 129 -9.98 5.68 4.38
C VAL A 129 -8.78 6.13 5.18
N TYR A 130 -8.98 6.68 6.38
CA TYR A 130 -7.90 7.07 7.29
C TYR A 130 -7.02 5.89 7.67
N ARG A 131 -7.62 4.77 8.12
CA ARG A 131 -6.87 3.55 8.47
C ARG A 131 -6.08 3.03 7.28
N LEU A 132 -6.68 2.98 6.09
CA LEU A 132 -6.01 2.54 4.87
C LEU A 132 -4.84 3.45 4.49
N LEU A 133 -5.02 4.77 4.57
CA LEU A 133 -3.94 5.75 4.38
C LEU A 133 -2.78 5.50 5.33
N LYS A 134 -3.07 5.31 6.62
CA LYS A 134 -2.04 5.06 7.64
C LYS A 134 -1.28 3.77 7.38
N ARG A 135 -1.98 2.65 7.11
CA ARG A 135 -1.36 1.36 6.78
C ARG A 135 -0.50 1.45 5.53
N TYR A 136 -1.02 2.06 4.47
CA TYR A 136 -0.26 2.28 3.24
C TYR A 136 1.02 3.09 3.46
N SER A 137 0.92 4.23 4.15
CA SER A 137 2.08 5.07 4.45
C SER A 137 3.11 4.34 5.32
N ALA A 138 2.66 3.53 6.28
CA ALA A 138 3.53 2.73 7.13
C ALA A 138 4.32 1.70 6.31
N LEU A 139 3.64 0.91 5.47
CA LEU A 139 4.30 -0.06 4.59
C LEU A 139 5.25 0.60 3.58
N LYS A 140 4.88 1.76 3.02
CA LYS A 140 5.77 2.55 2.17
C LYS A 140 7.04 2.97 2.92
N GLY A 141 6.91 3.30 4.22
CA GLY A 141 8.04 3.56 5.10
C GLY A 141 8.99 2.37 5.28
N VAL A 142 8.45 1.16 5.40
CA VAL A 142 9.25 -0.09 5.45
C VAL A 142 10.06 -0.27 4.16
N VAL A 143 9.41 -0.12 3.00
CA VAL A 143 10.09 -0.20 1.68
C VAL A 143 11.18 0.85 1.55
N HIS A 144 10.90 2.10 1.95
CA HIS A 144 11.87 3.18 1.88
C HIS A 144 13.10 2.92 2.77
N THR A 145 12.89 2.44 4.00
CA THR A 145 13.97 2.06 4.92
C THR A 145 14.82 0.93 4.35
N LEU A 146 14.18 -0.09 3.77
CA LEU A 146 14.86 -1.18 3.07
C LEU A 146 15.71 -0.67 1.91
N ARG A 147 15.21 0.30 1.13
CA ARG A 147 15.95 0.93 0.03
C ARG A 147 17.19 1.63 0.53
N LEU A 148 17.08 2.49 1.55
CA LEU A 148 18.22 3.23 2.09
C LEU A 148 19.31 2.26 2.57
N ALA A 149 18.93 1.27 3.38
CA ALA A 149 19.86 0.23 3.85
C ALA A 149 20.51 -0.53 2.69
N TYR A 150 19.75 -0.85 1.64
CA TYR A 150 20.29 -1.52 0.46
C TYR A 150 21.31 -0.67 -0.29
N GLN A 151 21.07 0.64 -0.45
CA GLN A 151 22.01 1.55 -1.08
C GLN A 151 23.31 1.64 -0.27
N ASP A 152 23.21 1.82 1.04
CA ASP A 152 24.37 1.90 1.95
C ASP A 152 25.17 0.60 1.94
N SER A 153 24.52 -0.56 1.76
CA SER A 153 25.19 -1.85 1.66
C SER A 153 26.13 -1.99 0.46
N LYS A 154 25.97 -1.15 -0.57
CA LYS A 154 26.64 -1.36 -1.87
C LYS A 154 28.16 -1.24 -1.81
N VAL A 155 28.68 -0.48 -0.85
CA VAL A 155 30.11 -0.25 -0.67
C VAL A 155 30.83 -1.47 -0.09
N TYR A 156 30.09 -2.40 0.52
CA TYR A 156 30.66 -3.53 1.24
C TYR A 156 30.93 -4.73 0.30
N PRO A 157 32.02 -5.48 0.55
CA PRO A 157 32.34 -6.69 -0.19
C PRO A 157 31.37 -7.84 0.12
N PHE A 158 31.44 -8.92 -0.65
CA PHE A 158 30.46 -10.01 -0.66
C PHE A 158 30.07 -10.55 0.73
N ILE A 159 31.05 -10.91 1.58
CA ILE A 159 30.80 -11.57 2.88
C ILE A 159 30.02 -10.68 3.85
N PRO A 160 30.48 -9.46 4.21
CA PRO A 160 29.72 -8.59 5.10
C PRO A 160 28.37 -8.21 4.49
N ARG A 161 28.34 -7.95 3.18
CA ARG A 161 27.12 -7.57 2.49
C ARG A 161 26.07 -8.68 2.47
N TYR A 162 26.48 -9.95 2.43
CA TYR A 162 25.54 -11.07 2.56
C TYR A 162 24.77 -11.02 3.88
N ASN A 163 25.46 -10.82 5.00
CA ASN A 163 24.84 -10.71 6.32
C ASN A 163 23.92 -9.48 6.38
N MET A 164 24.38 -8.33 5.89
CA MET A 164 23.56 -7.11 5.82
C MET A 164 22.26 -7.32 5.05
N LEU A 165 22.30 -7.95 3.87
CA LEU A 165 21.09 -8.24 3.08
C LEU A 165 20.14 -9.18 3.81
N LYS A 166 20.68 -10.21 4.47
CA LYS A 166 19.90 -11.14 5.27
C LYS A 166 19.22 -10.42 6.44
N ASP A 167 19.94 -9.53 7.12
CA ASP A 167 19.43 -8.78 8.26
C ASP A 167 18.42 -7.71 7.83
N MET A 168 18.59 -7.08 6.68
CA MET A 168 17.58 -6.19 6.07
C MET A 168 16.27 -6.93 5.82
N ILE A 169 16.34 -8.11 5.19
CA ILE A 169 15.15 -8.92 4.93
C ILE A 169 14.49 -9.30 6.26
N LYS A 170 15.26 -9.82 7.23
CA LYS A 170 14.72 -10.12 8.57
C LYS A 170 14.15 -8.89 9.28
N GLY A 171 14.72 -7.71 9.05
CA GLY A 171 14.24 -6.44 9.57
C GLY A 171 12.83 -6.14 9.07
N VAL A 172 12.59 -6.30 7.77
CA VAL A 172 11.24 -6.20 7.18
C VAL A 172 10.29 -7.22 7.82
N LEU A 173 10.71 -8.48 7.95
CA LEU A 173 9.89 -9.56 8.53
C LEU A 173 9.58 -9.40 10.02
N ARG A 174 10.26 -8.47 10.71
CA ARG A 174 10.04 -8.16 12.12
C ARG A 174 9.46 -6.76 12.32
N ASP A 175 9.25 -6.01 11.24
CA ASP A 175 8.69 -4.68 11.31
C ASP A 175 7.23 -4.79 11.77
N PRO A 176 6.82 -4.11 12.86
CA PRO A 176 5.46 -4.19 13.36
C PRO A 176 4.40 -3.88 12.30
N ASN A 177 4.68 -2.91 11.41
CA ASN A 177 3.73 -2.51 10.37
C ASN A 177 3.57 -3.59 9.30
N TYR A 178 4.59 -4.42 9.08
CA TYR A 178 4.48 -5.58 8.19
C TYR A 178 3.87 -6.80 8.90
N MET A 179 4.18 -7.01 10.18
CA MET A 179 3.58 -8.10 10.96
C MET A 179 2.06 -7.98 11.06
N GLU A 180 1.53 -6.76 11.23
CA GLU A 180 0.08 -6.50 11.20
C GLU A 180 -0.56 -7.05 9.92
N VAL A 181 0.08 -6.86 8.76
CA VAL A 181 -0.38 -7.39 7.47
C VAL A 181 -0.38 -8.92 7.44
N CYS A 182 0.68 -9.56 7.94
CA CYS A 182 0.74 -11.03 7.98
C CYS A 182 -0.35 -11.66 8.85
N HIS A 183 -0.86 -10.90 9.83
CA HIS A 183 -1.95 -11.35 10.70
C HIS A 183 -3.35 -10.99 10.16
N GLU A 184 -3.47 -10.00 9.28
CA GLU A 184 -4.73 -9.71 8.56
C GLU A 184 -5.18 -10.90 7.70
N ASP A 185 -4.25 -11.58 7.03
CA ASP A 185 -4.55 -12.76 6.20
C ASP A 185 -5.04 -13.96 7.04
N ILE A 186 -4.80 -14.00 8.36
CA ILE A 186 -5.28 -15.09 9.24
C ILE A 186 -6.73 -14.83 9.67
N ASN A 187 -7.06 -13.57 10.00
CA ASN A 187 -8.39 -13.22 10.51
C ASN A 187 -9.47 -13.22 9.40
N GLN A 188 -9.10 -12.92 8.15
CA GLN A 188 -10.07 -12.99 7.03
C GLN A 188 -10.60 -14.41 6.77
N TYR A 189 -9.82 -15.46 7.07
CA TYR A 189 -10.29 -16.85 6.95
C TYR A 189 -11.13 -17.31 8.16
N GLU A 190 -11.01 -16.66 9.32
CA GLU A 190 -11.83 -16.99 10.49
C GLU A 190 -13.25 -16.39 10.37
N ASP A 191 -13.38 -15.23 9.71
CA ASP A 191 -14.68 -14.58 9.48
C ASP A 191 -15.49 -15.19 8.31
N GLU A 192 -14.85 -15.92 7.38
CA GLU A 192 -15.55 -16.62 6.27
C GLU A 192 -16.07 -18.03 6.65
N VAL A 193 -15.77 -18.50 7.87
CA VAL A 193 -16.12 -19.85 8.37
C VAL A 193 -17.17 -19.80 9.49
N GLN A 194 -17.72 -18.61 9.80
CA GLN A 194 -18.89 -18.42 10.68
C GLN A 194 -20.16 -18.08 9.89
#